data_AF-A0A416ZBD4-F1
#
_entry.id   AF-A0A416ZBD4-F1
#
_cell.length_a   1.000
_cell.length_b   1.000
_cell.length_c   1.000
_cell.angle_alpha   90.00
_cell.angle_beta   90.00
_cell.angle_gamma   90.00
#
_symmetry.space_group_name_H-M   'P 1'
#
loop_
_entity.id
_entity.type
_entity.pdbx_description
1 polymer ?
#
loop_
_entity_poly.entity_id
_entity_poly.type
_entity_poly.pdbx_seq_one_letter_code
_entity_poly.pdbx_strand_id
1 'polypeptide(L)'
;MSGTADVGENEPDAENTADAADTVPVSDEKAEDPEYDSILQELNSSTPAPLDSSGENALDALLLEGNVENAPPAEDETESADGEAAPQPTAPPAPAGRRDSYILTVDAKDRIETEEERREVIWHEIKTSHIAGRILTGTLDGVEQTPSGRTIVVVDYKGYRIAIPLKEMMLYSGPIPYGAKYKPFMERMNSILATMLTAEIDFIVRGLDNTARSVVASRKAAMLRKRQTFYLDTNEDGVPMIYEGRVVQARVIGVAEKVLRVEVFGVECTIFARDLSAAWFGDAREYYSVGDRVLVRVLTIDRGDINHISITADIRSVSSAANQSNLDKCVLQGKYAGRVTDVRHGVVFIRLNNGVNAVAHTCYDRRMPGKKDDVSFAVTRLDEERGIAVGIITRIIKQNL
;
A
#
# COMPACT_ATOMS: atom_id res chain seq x y z
N MET A 1 44.67 -61.46 -28.11
CA MET A 1 43.38 -60.73 -28.18
C MET A 1 43.33 -59.85 -26.93
N SER A 2 44.03 -58.72 -26.86
CA SER A 2 44.00 -57.48 -27.66
C SER A 2 42.76 -56.63 -27.40
N GLY A 3 43.00 -55.49 -26.72
CA GLY A 3 42.10 -54.35 -26.55
C GLY A 3 41.71 -54.13 -25.09
N THR A 4 41.84 -52.94 -24.49
CA THR A 4 42.24 -51.59 -24.93
C THR A 4 42.23 -50.75 -23.63
N ALA A 5 43.32 -50.07 -23.26
CA ALA A 5 43.58 -48.63 -23.48
C ALA A 5 42.87 -47.73 -22.43
N ASP A 6 43.43 -46.66 -21.86
CA ASP A 6 44.76 -46.04 -21.90
C ASP A 6 44.84 -45.00 -20.77
N VAL A 7 46.06 -44.65 -20.43
CA VAL A 7 46.52 -43.53 -19.60
C VAL A 7 46.26 -42.19 -20.31
N GLY A 8 46.17 -41.08 -19.57
CA GLY A 8 46.24 -39.75 -20.17
C GLY A 8 46.15 -38.59 -19.17
N GLU A 9 47.30 -38.23 -18.61
CA GLU A 9 47.58 -36.90 -18.05
C GLU A 9 47.45 -35.82 -19.15
N ASN A 10 47.07 -34.58 -18.75
CA ASN A 10 47.64 -33.33 -19.30
C ASN A 10 47.06 -32.11 -18.56
N GLU A 11 47.92 -31.43 -17.78
CA GLU A 11 47.91 -29.96 -17.65
C GLU A 11 48.52 -29.33 -18.94
N PRO A 12 48.81 -28.02 -19.00
CA PRO A 12 47.89 -26.88 -19.07
C PRO A 12 48.17 -26.02 -20.33
N ASP A 13 47.19 -25.27 -20.83
CA ASP A 13 47.45 -24.19 -21.80
C ASP A 13 47.03 -22.84 -21.20
N ALA A 14 48.05 -22.07 -20.79
CA ALA A 14 48.08 -20.61 -20.81
C ALA A 14 48.14 -20.17 -22.29
N GLU A 15 47.75 -18.99 -22.78
CA GLU A 15 47.67 -17.62 -22.28
C GLU A 15 46.65 -16.89 -23.19
N ASN A 16 45.83 -15.98 -22.66
CA ASN A 16 45.94 -14.57 -23.06
C ASN A 16 45.10 -13.65 -22.15
N THR A 17 45.83 -12.98 -21.28
CA THR A 17 45.69 -11.59 -20.82
C THR A 17 44.77 -10.70 -21.66
N ALA A 18 43.81 -10.02 -21.01
CA ALA A 18 43.79 -8.56 -20.96
C ALA A 18 42.68 -8.08 -20.02
N ASP A 19 43.15 -7.51 -18.91
CA ASP A 19 42.51 -6.58 -18.02
C ASP A 19 41.85 -5.41 -18.78
N ALA A 20 40.57 -5.14 -18.51
CA ALA A 20 39.97 -3.83 -18.76
C ALA A 20 38.72 -3.72 -17.88
N ALA A 21 38.89 -3.03 -16.76
CA ALA A 21 37.82 -2.44 -15.98
C ALA A 21 36.90 -1.62 -16.90
N ASP A 22 35.65 -2.07 -17.07
CA ASP A 22 34.56 -1.20 -17.50
C ASP A 22 33.68 -0.93 -16.29
N THR A 23 34.09 0.08 -15.53
CA THR A 23 33.19 0.87 -14.70
C THR A 23 32.11 1.45 -15.61
N VAL A 24 30.94 0.81 -15.67
CA VAL A 24 29.76 1.40 -16.32
C VAL A 24 29.34 2.59 -15.44
N PRO A 25 29.43 3.84 -15.94
CA PRO A 25 28.95 4.96 -15.19
C PRO A 25 27.42 4.87 -15.14
N VAL A 26 26.86 5.03 -13.93
CA VAL A 26 25.44 5.26 -13.75
C VAL A 26 25.13 6.61 -14.38
N SER A 27 24.70 6.61 -15.64
CA SER A 27 24.08 7.78 -16.25
C SER A 27 22.61 7.80 -15.84
N ASP A 28 22.26 8.76 -14.97
CA ASP A 28 20.89 9.27 -14.81
C ASP A 28 20.46 9.91 -16.15
N GLU A 29 20.16 9.09 -17.16
CA GLU A 29 19.47 9.56 -18.34
C GLU A 29 17.97 9.39 -18.14
N LYS A 30 17.31 10.54 -18.16
CA LYS A 30 15.87 10.75 -18.20
C LYS A 30 15.34 10.21 -19.53
N ALA A 31 15.34 8.90 -19.70
CA ALA A 31 14.81 8.25 -20.89
C ALA A 31 13.28 8.26 -20.81
N GLU A 32 12.67 9.06 -21.67
CA GLU A 32 11.25 8.97 -22.02
C GLU A 32 11.04 7.59 -22.67
N ASP A 33 10.59 6.62 -21.88
CA ASP A 33 10.32 5.27 -22.36
C ASP A 33 9.05 5.31 -23.25
N PRO A 34 9.10 4.88 -24.52
CA PRO A 34 7.93 4.90 -25.41
C PRO A 34 6.75 4.07 -24.88
N GLU A 35 6.98 3.16 -23.93
CA GLU A 35 5.92 2.42 -23.24
C GLU A 35 5.09 3.33 -22.31
N TYR A 36 5.68 4.35 -21.68
CA TYR A 36 4.96 5.32 -20.85
C TYR A 36 4.07 6.24 -21.69
N ASP A 37 4.58 6.73 -22.82
CA ASP A 37 3.83 7.61 -23.73
C ASP A 37 2.65 6.89 -24.38
N SER A 38 2.83 5.62 -24.75
CA SER A 38 1.76 4.76 -25.24
C SER A 38 0.63 4.59 -24.21
N ILE A 39 0.97 4.42 -22.93
CA ILE A 39 -0.04 4.29 -21.86
C ILE A 39 -0.75 5.63 -21.60
N LEU A 40 -0.02 6.75 -21.63
CA LEU A 40 -0.62 8.08 -21.53
C LEU A 40 -1.63 8.32 -22.66
N GLN A 41 -1.27 7.98 -23.91
CA GLN A 41 -2.12 8.17 -25.07
C GLN A 41 -3.40 7.30 -25.01
N GLU A 42 -3.32 6.08 -24.46
CA GLU A 42 -4.46 5.18 -24.28
C GLU A 42 -5.41 5.61 -23.15
N LEU A 43 -4.86 6.14 -22.05
CA LEU A 43 -5.67 6.71 -20.96
C LEU A 43 -6.47 7.92 -21.45
N ASN A 44 -5.86 8.73 -22.31
CA ASN A 44 -6.48 9.92 -22.87
C ASN A 44 -7.58 9.59 -23.89
N SER A 45 -7.46 8.48 -24.62
CA SER A 45 -8.46 8.05 -25.61
C SER A 45 -9.65 7.28 -25.01
N SER A 46 -9.54 6.80 -23.77
CA SER A 46 -10.56 6.00 -23.09
C SER A 46 -11.48 6.83 -22.17
N THR A 47 -11.30 8.15 -22.12
CA THR A 47 -12.20 9.05 -21.36
C THR A 47 -13.41 9.38 -22.25
N PRO A 48 -14.67 9.16 -21.81
CA PRO A 48 -15.82 9.66 -22.55
C PRO A 48 -15.72 11.18 -22.63
N ALA A 49 -15.98 11.75 -23.80
CA ALA A 49 -16.02 13.19 -24.01
C ALA A 49 -16.89 13.88 -22.94
N PRO A 50 -16.51 15.07 -22.45
CA PRO A 50 -17.41 15.86 -21.62
C PRO A 50 -18.66 16.13 -22.46
N LEU A 51 -19.83 15.94 -21.86
CA LEU A 51 -21.10 16.32 -22.45
C LEU A 51 -21.04 17.79 -22.84
N ASP A 52 -21.16 18.06 -24.13
CA ASP A 52 -21.34 19.41 -24.67
C ASP A 52 -22.56 20.06 -24.00
N SER A 53 -22.31 21.04 -23.12
CA SER A 53 -23.34 21.93 -22.60
C SER A 53 -23.68 22.98 -23.65
N SER A 54 -24.36 22.56 -24.71
CA SER A 54 -25.06 23.46 -25.63
C SER A 54 -26.56 23.30 -25.41
N GLY A 55 -27.14 24.13 -24.54
CA GLY A 55 -28.58 24.10 -24.29
C GLY A 55 -29.09 24.90 -23.10
N GLU A 56 -28.45 26.00 -22.71
CA GLU A 56 -29.05 26.93 -21.74
C GLU A 56 -29.70 28.09 -22.50
N ASN A 57 -31.00 27.94 -22.81
CA ASN A 57 -31.93 29.02 -23.14
C ASN A 57 -33.36 28.44 -23.16
N ALA A 58 -33.91 28.09 -21.99
CA ALA A 58 -35.33 27.72 -21.88
C ALA A 58 -35.91 27.71 -20.44
N LEU A 59 -35.31 28.41 -19.47
CA LEU A 59 -35.81 28.40 -18.08
C LEU A 59 -35.95 29.77 -17.42
N ASP A 60 -35.93 30.85 -18.21
CA ASP A 60 -36.07 32.23 -17.71
C ASP A 60 -37.39 32.90 -18.16
N ALA A 61 -38.46 32.11 -18.33
CA ALA A 61 -39.74 32.58 -18.87
C ALA A 61 -41.00 32.15 -18.09
N LEU A 62 -40.89 31.64 -16.86
CA LEU A 62 -42.06 31.10 -16.13
C LEU A 62 -42.20 31.53 -14.66
N LEU A 63 -41.74 32.72 -14.28
CA LEU A 63 -42.08 33.29 -12.97
C LEU A 63 -42.46 34.78 -13.04
N LEU A 64 -43.56 35.04 -13.76
CA LEU A 64 -44.32 36.27 -13.69
C LEU A 64 -45.78 35.90 -13.44
N GLU A 65 -46.24 36.02 -12.19
CA GLU A 65 -47.61 36.41 -11.81
C GLU A 65 -47.74 36.43 -10.27
N GLY A 66 -48.30 37.50 -9.70
CA GLY A 66 -48.86 37.45 -8.34
C GLY A 66 -48.69 38.66 -7.41
N ASN A 67 -49.29 39.79 -7.76
CA ASN A 67 -50.05 40.74 -6.91
C ASN A 67 -49.54 41.32 -5.57
N VAL A 68 -49.37 42.67 -5.59
CA VAL A 68 -49.90 43.76 -4.71
C VAL A 68 -50.29 43.49 -3.24
N GLU A 69 -49.75 44.28 -2.29
CA GLU A 69 -50.49 45.35 -1.56
C GLU A 69 -49.66 46.09 -0.48
N ASN A 70 -49.76 47.43 -0.53
CA ASN A 70 -49.78 48.46 0.53
C ASN A 70 -48.64 48.71 1.55
N ALA A 71 -48.18 49.96 1.51
CA ALA A 71 -47.47 50.77 2.53
C ALA A 71 -48.43 51.17 3.69
N PRO A 72 -48.13 52.02 4.74
CA PRO A 72 -47.14 53.12 4.83
C PRO A 72 -46.54 53.34 6.28
N PRO A 73 -46.22 54.57 6.80
CA PRO A 73 -45.02 55.40 6.57
C PRO A 73 -44.39 55.99 7.88
N ALA A 74 -43.33 56.82 7.77
CA ALA A 74 -42.99 58.02 8.59
C ALA A 74 -41.56 58.51 8.21
N GLU A 75 -41.37 59.70 7.61
CA GLU A 75 -41.13 61.03 8.25
C GLU A 75 -39.72 61.11 8.92
N ASP A 76 -38.87 62.13 8.81
CA ASP A 76 -38.85 63.42 8.08
C ASP A 76 -37.42 64.03 8.25
N GLU A 77 -37.12 65.10 7.47
CA GLU A 77 -36.18 66.22 7.76
C GLU A 77 -34.63 65.97 7.89
N THR A 78 -33.68 66.87 7.58
CA THR A 78 -33.58 68.19 6.94
C THR A 78 -32.07 68.52 6.69
N GLU A 79 -31.83 69.34 5.66
CA GLU A 79 -30.89 70.49 5.52
C GLU A 79 -29.37 70.48 5.83
N SER A 80 -28.62 70.84 4.76
CA SER A 80 -27.75 72.05 4.61
C SER A 80 -26.34 72.13 5.24
N ALA A 81 -25.32 72.33 4.39
CA ALA A 81 -24.61 73.62 4.21
C ALA A 81 -23.33 73.51 3.33
N ASP A 82 -23.09 74.54 2.53
CA ASP A 82 -22.08 74.75 1.46
C ASP A 82 -20.61 74.94 1.89
N GLY A 83 -19.66 74.80 0.94
CA GLY A 83 -18.28 75.31 1.09
C GLY A 83 -17.21 74.89 0.06
N GLU A 84 -17.40 75.28 -1.20
CA GLU A 84 -16.44 75.59 -2.31
C GLU A 84 -14.90 75.35 -2.20
N ALA A 85 -14.32 74.61 -3.18
CA ALA A 85 -13.08 74.93 -3.95
C ALA A 85 -12.67 73.81 -4.95
N ALA A 86 -12.23 74.18 -6.18
CA ALA A 86 -11.63 73.32 -7.23
C ALA A 86 -10.18 73.81 -7.56
N PRO A 87 -9.33 73.21 -8.46
CA PRO A 87 -9.34 71.91 -9.18
C PRO A 87 -7.98 71.11 -9.27
N GLN A 88 -8.06 69.78 -9.52
CA GLN A 88 -7.18 68.83 -10.32
C GLN A 88 -5.65 68.65 -10.03
N PRO A 89 -4.98 67.48 -10.32
CA PRO A 89 -5.15 66.62 -11.50
C PRO A 89 -5.08 65.08 -11.32
N THR A 90 -5.47 64.44 -12.42
CA THR A 90 -5.60 63.01 -12.78
C THR A 90 -4.37 62.13 -12.60
N ALA A 91 -4.57 60.93 -12.03
CA ALA A 91 -3.69 59.76 -12.19
C ALA A 91 -4.47 58.64 -12.94
N PRO A 92 -3.81 57.81 -13.76
CA PRO A 92 -4.48 56.84 -14.63
C PRO A 92 -5.07 55.65 -13.85
N PRO A 93 -6.10 54.97 -14.37
CA PRO A 93 -6.66 53.79 -13.71
C PRO A 93 -5.66 52.63 -13.79
N ALA A 94 -5.29 52.09 -12.63
CA ALA A 94 -4.56 50.83 -12.55
C ALA A 94 -5.45 49.69 -13.10
N PRO A 95 -4.87 48.69 -13.81
CA PRO A 95 -5.65 47.63 -14.42
C PRO A 95 -6.39 46.84 -13.33
N ALA A 96 -7.69 46.62 -13.56
CA ALA A 96 -8.55 45.80 -12.72
C ALA A 96 -8.10 44.34 -12.77
N GLY A 97 -7.06 44.02 -12.03
CA GLY A 97 -6.60 42.66 -11.80
C GLY A 97 -7.49 42.00 -10.75
N ARG A 98 -8.37 41.10 -11.22
CA ARG A 98 -8.88 39.91 -10.50
C ARG A 98 -9.27 40.17 -9.04
N ARG A 99 -10.36 40.91 -8.81
CA ARG A 99 -10.96 41.09 -7.48
C ARG A 99 -12.07 40.09 -7.14
N ASP A 100 -12.44 39.21 -8.07
CA ASP A 100 -13.65 38.37 -7.94
C ASP A 100 -13.39 36.90 -7.58
N SER A 101 -12.36 36.62 -6.78
CA SER A 101 -12.17 35.28 -6.18
C SER A 101 -11.76 35.33 -4.71
N TYR A 102 -12.28 36.30 -3.95
CA TYR A 102 -12.09 36.39 -2.51
C TYR A 102 -13.43 36.25 -1.79
N ILE A 103 -13.68 35.06 -1.23
CA ILE A 103 -14.72 34.89 -0.23
C ILE A 103 -14.11 35.34 1.10
N LEU A 104 -14.53 36.51 1.59
CA LEU A 104 -14.18 36.95 2.94
C LEU A 104 -15.01 36.18 3.98
N THR A 105 -14.32 35.48 4.87
CA THR A 105 -14.92 34.84 6.05
C THR A 105 -14.91 35.77 7.25
N VAL A 106 -15.86 35.55 8.17
CA VAL A 106 -16.10 36.40 9.35
C VAL A 106 -14.89 36.41 10.31
N ASP A 107 -14.03 35.39 10.27
CA ASP A 107 -12.72 35.37 10.93
C ASP A 107 -11.61 35.59 9.89
N ALA A 108 -11.02 36.79 9.89
CA ALA A 108 -10.08 37.32 8.89
C ALA A 108 -8.71 36.60 8.78
N LYS A 109 -8.62 35.29 9.04
CA LYS A 109 -7.40 34.48 8.91
C LYS A 109 -7.56 33.15 8.18
N ASP A 110 -8.76 32.65 7.95
CA ASP A 110 -8.94 31.40 7.20
C ASP A 110 -9.28 31.71 5.74
N ARG A 111 -8.28 31.56 4.87
CA ARG A 111 -8.48 31.44 3.42
C ARG A 111 -9.31 30.19 3.18
N ILE A 112 -10.54 30.36 2.70
CA ILE A 112 -11.28 29.24 2.09
C ILE A 112 -10.55 28.95 0.78
N GLU A 113 -9.63 27.99 0.81
CA GLU A 113 -9.08 27.41 -0.41
C GLU A 113 -10.26 26.83 -1.20
N THR A 114 -10.52 27.39 -2.37
CA THR A 114 -11.52 26.80 -3.26
C THR A 114 -11.04 25.40 -3.67
N GLU A 115 -11.97 24.49 -3.91
CA GLU A 115 -11.64 23.11 -4.32
C GLU A 115 -10.77 23.08 -5.60
N GLU A 116 -10.91 24.09 -6.45
CA GLU A 116 -10.12 24.27 -7.67
C GLU A 116 -8.67 24.67 -7.37
N GLU A 117 -8.45 25.62 -6.45
CA GLU A 117 -7.11 26.04 -6.03
C GLU A 117 -6.34 24.88 -5.38
N ARG A 118 -7.02 24.04 -4.57
CA ARG A 118 -6.41 22.84 -3.99
C ARG A 118 -5.93 21.88 -5.07
N ARG A 119 -6.75 21.64 -6.08
CA ARG A 119 -6.39 20.78 -7.22
C ARG A 119 -5.20 21.34 -7.97
N GLU A 120 -5.14 22.65 -8.22
CA GLU A 120 -3.98 23.27 -8.87
C GLU A 120 -2.68 23.15 -8.06
N VAL A 121 -2.75 23.33 -6.74
CA VAL A 121 -1.60 23.15 -5.84
C VAL A 121 -1.10 21.69 -5.88
N ILE A 122 -2.02 20.72 -5.80
CA ILE A 122 -1.67 19.30 -5.88
C ILE A 122 -1.08 18.95 -7.25
N TRP A 123 -1.63 19.49 -8.34
CA TRP A 123 -1.09 19.29 -9.68
C TRP A 123 0.33 19.85 -9.82
N HIS A 124 0.59 21.03 -9.24
CA HIS A 124 1.93 21.60 -9.20
C HIS A 124 2.90 20.74 -8.39
N GLU A 125 2.45 20.15 -7.28
CA GLU A 125 3.24 19.19 -6.50
C GLU A 125 3.62 17.95 -7.33
N ILE A 126 2.69 17.37 -8.08
CA ILE A 126 2.94 16.23 -8.97
C ILE A 126 3.98 16.57 -10.04
N LYS A 127 3.87 17.73 -10.70
CA LYS A 127 4.86 18.20 -11.68
C LYS A 127 6.24 18.38 -11.07
N THR A 128 6.30 19.02 -9.90
CA THR A 128 7.54 19.22 -9.18
C THR A 128 8.18 17.88 -8.83
N SER A 129 7.36 16.91 -8.42
CA SER A 129 7.80 15.56 -8.10
C SER A 129 8.34 14.80 -9.31
N HIS A 130 7.76 14.99 -10.51
CA HIS A 130 8.28 14.42 -11.76
C HIS A 130 9.67 14.97 -12.10
N ILE A 131 9.87 16.27 -11.95
CA ILE A 131 11.18 16.90 -12.21
C ILE A 131 12.22 16.47 -11.18
N ALA A 132 11.86 16.48 -9.89
CA ALA A 132 12.77 16.19 -8.79
C ALA A 132 12.96 14.69 -8.53
N GLY A 133 12.11 13.82 -9.09
CA GLY A 133 12.11 12.38 -8.78
C GLY A 133 11.76 12.09 -7.32
N ARG A 134 10.93 12.94 -6.67
CA ARG A 134 10.51 12.73 -5.28
C ARG A 134 9.56 11.53 -5.19
N ILE A 135 9.67 10.80 -4.08
CA ILE A 135 8.77 9.70 -3.75
C ILE A 135 7.46 10.30 -3.19
N LEU A 136 6.34 9.94 -3.80
CA LEU A 136 5.00 10.26 -3.33
C LEU A 136 4.31 9.00 -2.81
N THR A 137 3.34 9.17 -1.93
CA THR A 137 2.56 8.08 -1.33
C THR A 137 1.09 8.28 -1.68
N GLY A 138 0.45 7.29 -2.29
CA GLY A 138 -0.98 7.30 -2.62
C GLY A 138 -1.64 5.98 -2.27
N THR A 139 -2.97 5.92 -2.32
CA THR A 139 -3.75 4.73 -1.96
C THR A 139 -4.12 3.93 -3.21
N LEU A 140 -3.86 2.62 -3.22
CA LEU A 140 -4.25 1.75 -4.32
C LEU A 140 -5.78 1.64 -4.36
N ASP A 141 -6.38 2.11 -5.45
CA ASP A 141 -7.84 2.14 -5.63
C ASP A 141 -8.33 0.90 -6.40
N GLY A 142 -7.71 0.58 -7.54
CA GLY A 142 -8.19 -0.50 -8.40
C GLY A 142 -7.17 -1.03 -9.39
N VAL A 143 -7.53 -2.13 -10.07
CA VAL A 143 -6.76 -2.72 -11.15
C VAL A 143 -7.61 -2.68 -12.42
N GLU A 144 -7.07 -2.09 -13.47
CA GLU A 144 -7.75 -1.93 -14.74
C GLU A 144 -6.98 -2.59 -15.88
N GLN A 145 -7.69 -2.92 -16.95
CA GLN A 145 -7.09 -3.35 -18.21
C GLN A 145 -7.35 -2.28 -19.24
N THR A 146 -6.28 -1.77 -19.84
CA THR A 146 -6.36 -0.87 -20.99
C THR A 146 -6.98 -1.59 -22.19
N PRO A 147 -7.52 -0.84 -23.18
CA PRO A 147 -8.02 -1.42 -24.42
C PRO A 147 -6.98 -2.28 -25.17
N SER A 148 -5.69 -1.96 -25.00
CA SER A 148 -4.55 -2.72 -25.55
C SER A 148 -4.22 -4.00 -24.76
N GLY A 149 -5.00 -4.34 -23.73
CA GLY A 149 -4.82 -5.54 -22.92
C GLY A 149 -3.70 -5.45 -21.88
N ARG A 150 -3.14 -4.26 -21.64
CA ARG A 150 -2.14 -4.06 -20.57
C ARG A 150 -2.84 -3.80 -19.25
N THR A 151 -2.46 -4.56 -18.22
CA THR A 151 -2.95 -4.34 -16.86
C THR A 151 -2.22 -3.17 -16.22
N ILE A 152 -2.99 -2.18 -15.80
CA ILE A 152 -2.54 -1.03 -15.04
C ILE A 152 -3.18 -1.05 -13.66
N VAL A 153 -2.47 -0.56 -12.67
CA VAL A 153 -3.00 -0.37 -11.33
C VAL A 153 -3.23 1.12 -11.13
N VAL A 154 -4.39 1.45 -10.61
CA VAL A 154 -4.80 2.82 -10.35
C VAL A 154 -4.54 3.14 -8.89
N VAL A 155 -3.82 4.23 -8.66
CA VAL A 155 -3.51 4.78 -7.35
C VAL A 155 -4.15 6.16 -7.26
N ASP A 156 -4.92 6.40 -6.20
CA ASP A 156 -5.42 7.74 -5.88
C ASP A 156 -4.36 8.51 -5.08
N TYR A 157 -4.05 9.71 -5.55
CA TYR A 157 -3.21 10.66 -4.84
C TYR A 157 -3.95 11.99 -4.70
N LYS A 158 -4.54 12.22 -3.53
CA LYS A 158 -5.27 13.46 -3.22
C LYS A 158 -6.33 13.82 -4.29
N GLY A 159 -7.06 12.82 -4.81
CA GLY A 159 -8.07 13.00 -5.85
C GLY A 159 -7.54 12.97 -7.29
N TYR A 160 -6.25 12.78 -7.50
CA TYR A 160 -5.66 12.54 -8.82
C TYR A 160 -5.47 11.04 -9.07
N ARG A 161 -5.94 10.61 -10.24
CA ARG A 161 -5.79 9.25 -10.72
C ARG A 161 -4.39 9.04 -11.32
N ILE A 162 -3.61 8.15 -10.71
CA ILE A 162 -2.26 7.80 -11.16
C ILE A 162 -2.25 6.36 -11.65
N ALA A 163 -1.78 6.13 -12.87
CA ALA A 163 -1.64 4.80 -13.44
C ALA A 163 -0.22 4.26 -13.21
N ILE A 164 -0.12 3.03 -12.72
CA ILE A 164 1.14 2.31 -12.57
C ILE A 164 1.05 1.00 -13.36
N PRO A 165 1.90 0.78 -14.37
CA PRO A 165 1.93 -0.47 -15.11
C PRO A 165 2.27 -1.66 -14.21
N LEU A 166 1.72 -2.86 -14.48
CA LEU A 166 2.00 -4.05 -13.67
C LEU A 166 3.50 -4.38 -13.56
N LYS A 167 4.27 -4.16 -14.64
CA LYS A 167 5.74 -4.33 -14.66
C LYS A 167 6.45 -3.44 -13.63
N GLU A 168 5.89 -2.26 -13.38
CA GLU A 168 6.42 -1.25 -12.48
C GLU A 168 5.92 -1.42 -11.04
N MET A 169 5.07 -2.42 -10.75
CA MET A 169 4.57 -2.70 -9.40
C MET A 169 5.50 -3.58 -8.55
N MET A 170 6.59 -4.11 -9.11
CA MET A 170 7.61 -4.90 -8.40
C MET A 170 7.06 -6.14 -7.66
N LEU A 171 5.98 -6.75 -8.17
CA LEU A 171 5.40 -7.95 -7.55
C LEU A 171 6.14 -9.25 -7.91
N TYR A 172 6.93 -9.22 -8.98
CA TYR A 172 7.66 -10.37 -9.52
C TYR A 172 8.94 -9.91 -10.21
N SER A 173 10.06 -10.55 -9.90
CA SER A 173 11.39 -10.19 -10.45
C SER A 173 11.81 -11.06 -11.64
N GLY A 174 11.02 -12.06 -12.06
CA GLY A 174 11.35 -12.93 -13.18
C GLY A 174 10.75 -12.50 -14.53
N PRO A 175 11.07 -13.22 -15.62
CA PRO A 175 10.46 -12.96 -16.92
C PRO A 175 8.98 -13.36 -16.92
N ILE A 176 8.13 -12.48 -17.46
CA ILE A 176 6.70 -12.73 -17.59
C ILE A 176 6.49 -13.93 -18.54
N PRO A 177 5.82 -15.02 -18.10
CA PRO A 177 5.68 -16.21 -18.93
C PRO A 177 4.69 -15.96 -20.07
N TYR A 178 5.06 -16.38 -21.29
CA TYR A 178 4.20 -16.29 -22.47
C TYR A 178 3.41 -17.59 -22.71
N GLY A 179 2.29 -17.51 -23.41
CA GLY A 179 1.47 -18.66 -23.83
C GLY A 179 0.55 -19.20 -22.73
N ALA A 180 0.40 -20.53 -22.65
CA ALA A 180 -0.57 -21.19 -21.76
C ALA A 180 -0.36 -20.90 -20.26
N LYS A 181 0.86 -20.53 -19.85
CA LYS A 181 1.20 -20.17 -18.47
C LYS A 181 0.88 -18.71 -18.11
N TYR A 182 0.53 -17.87 -19.09
CA TYR A 182 0.23 -16.46 -18.88
C TYR A 182 -1.05 -16.25 -18.06
N LYS A 183 -2.13 -16.96 -18.39
CA LYS A 183 -3.42 -16.85 -17.69
C LYS A 183 -3.31 -17.15 -16.18
N PRO A 184 -2.78 -18.32 -15.74
CA PRO A 184 -2.65 -18.59 -14.30
C PRO A 184 -1.65 -17.65 -13.59
N PHE A 185 -0.66 -17.11 -14.32
CA PHE A 185 0.22 -16.09 -13.80
C PHE A 185 -0.53 -14.76 -13.54
N MET A 186 -1.34 -14.30 -14.48
CA MET A 186 -2.14 -13.08 -14.34
C MET A 186 -3.21 -13.21 -13.25
N GLU A 187 -3.86 -14.37 -13.13
CA GLU A 187 -4.80 -14.66 -12.03
C GLU A 187 -4.11 -14.54 -10.66
N ARG A 188 -2.88 -15.03 -10.53
CA ARG A 188 -2.07 -14.86 -9.32
C ARG A 188 -1.74 -13.39 -9.05
N MET A 189 -1.32 -12.64 -10.08
CA MET A 189 -0.99 -11.22 -9.93
C MET A 189 -2.22 -10.42 -9.50
N ASN A 190 -3.37 -10.65 -10.13
CA ASN A 190 -4.64 -10.02 -9.77
C ASN A 190 -5.06 -10.38 -8.35
N SER A 191 -4.88 -11.64 -7.92
CA SER A 191 -5.17 -12.04 -6.53
C SER A 191 -4.30 -11.30 -5.53
N ILE A 192 -3.01 -11.10 -5.83
CA ILE A 192 -2.10 -10.33 -4.98
C ILE A 192 -2.54 -8.86 -4.93
N LEU A 193 -2.82 -8.24 -6.07
CA LEU A 193 -3.27 -6.86 -6.14
C LEU A 193 -4.60 -6.64 -5.42
N ALA A 194 -5.51 -7.60 -5.50
CA ALA A 194 -6.77 -7.56 -4.76
C ALA A 194 -6.55 -7.51 -3.23
N THR A 195 -5.53 -8.20 -2.71
CA THR A 195 -5.18 -8.10 -1.28
C THR A 195 -4.50 -6.78 -0.90
N MET A 196 -4.03 -6.01 -1.89
CA MET A 196 -3.38 -4.71 -1.72
C MET A 196 -4.33 -3.53 -1.97
N LEU A 197 -5.60 -3.76 -2.29
CA LEU A 197 -6.60 -2.69 -2.40
C LEU A 197 -6.63 -1.90 -1.09
N THR A 198 -6.71 -0.58 -1.18
CA THR A 198 -6.61 0.38 -0.07
C THR A 198 -5.22 0.51 0.59
N ALA A 199 -4.21 -0.25 0.13
CA ALA A 199 -2.85 -0.09 0.63
C ALA A 199 -2.27 1.25 0.18
N GLU A 200 -1.60 1.95 1.10
CA GLU A 200 -0.74 3.04 0.71
C GLU A 200 0.49 2.47 -0.01
N ILE A 201 0.84 3.07 -1.13
CA ILE A 201 1.94 2.67 -2.00
C ILE A 201 2.77 3.89 -2.31
N ASP A 202 4.08 3.71 -2.26
CA ASP A 202 5.03 4.73 -2.67
C ASP A 202 5.42 4.57 -4.15
N PHE A 203 5.43 5.67 -4.87
CA PHE A 203 5.73 5.71 -6.30
C PHE A 203 6.51 6.97 -6.66
N ILE A 204 7.16 6.92 -7.82
CA ILE A 204 7.81 8.08 -8.46
C ILE A 204 7.12 8.32 -9.80
N VAL A 205 6.75 9.56 -10.07
CA VAL A 205 6.12 9.96 -11.33
C VAL A 205 7.16 9.87 -12.46
N ARG A 206 6.83 9.15 -13.54
CA ARG A 206 7.71 8.95 -14.70
C ARG A 206 7.22 9.71 -15.93
N GLY A 207 5.90 9.75 -16.14
CA GLY A 207 5.27 10.48 -17.23
C GLY A 207 4.09 11.31 -16.73
N LEU A 208 3.88 12.46 -17.35
CA LEU A 208 2.72 13.32 -17.10
C LEU A 208 2.19 13.87 -18.41
N ASP A 209 0.87 13.85 -18.58
CA ASP A 209 0.19 14.61 -19.61
C ASP A 209 -0.55 15.80 -18.98
N ASN A 210 -0.18 17.00 -19.41
CA ASN A 210 -0.80 18.23 -18.95
C ASN A 210 -2.21 18.43 -19.48
N THR A 211 -2.54 17.85 -20.63
CA THR A 211 -3.79 18.11 -21.33
C THR A 211 -4.93 17.30 -20.73
N ALA A 212 -4.74 15.99 -20.60
CA ALA A 212 -5.73 15.11 -19.97
C ALA A 212 -5.58 15.01 -18.44
N ARG A 213 -4.55 15.63 -17.86
CA ARG A 213 -4.17 15.48 -16.44
C ARG A 213 -3.92 14.02 -16.03
N SER A 214 -3.47 13.20 -16.98
CA SER A 214 -3.10 11.80 -16.78
C SER A 214 -1.66 11.71 -16.26
N VAL A 215 -1.43 10.84 -15.27
CA VAL A 215 -0.12 10.65 -14.65
C VAL A 215 0.25 9.18 -14.68
N VAL A 216 1.46 8.89 -15.14
CA VAL A 216 2.02 7.54 -15.07
C VAL A 216 3.21 7.51 -14.12
N ALA A 217 3.20 6.55 -13.20
CA ALA A 217 4.20 6.42 -12.16
C ALA A 217 4.78 5.00 -12.11
N SER A 218 5.91 4.90 -11.40
CA SER A 218 6.61 3.65 -11.14
C SER A 218 6.79 3.45 -9.64
N ARG A 219 6.22 2.35 -9.11
CA ARG A 219 6.47 1.90 -7.74
C ARG A 219 7.86 1.29 -7.60
N LYS A 220 8.31 0.51 -8.59
CA LYS A 220 9.64 -0.10 -8.65
C LYS A 220 10.74 0.94 -8.46
N ALA A 221 10.65 2.09 -9.14
CA ALA A 221 11.60 3.18 -8.98
C ALA A 221 11.65 3.73 -7.54
N ALA A 222 10.48 3.91 -6.90
CA ALA A 222 10.41 4.34 -5.50
C ALA A 222 11.05 3.32 -4.56
N MET A 223 10.74 2.04 -4.74
CA MET A 223 11.29 0.95 -3.92
C MET A 223 12.81 0.85 -4.07
N LEU A 224 13.34 0.93 -5.30
CA LEU A 224 14.79 0.91 -5.55
C LEU A 224 15.49 2.11 -4.90
N ARG A 225 14.91 3.31 -4.99
CA ARG A 225 15.46 4.50 -4.33
C ARG A 225 15.51 4.35 -2.81
N LYS A 226 14.45 3.80 -2.20
CA LYS A 226 14.46 3.48 -0.76
C LYS A 226 15.50 2.42 -0.42
N ARG A 227 15.63 1.37 -1.23
CA ARG A 227 16.63 0.31 -1.02
C ARG A 227 18.05 0.87 -1.01
N GLN A 228 18.37 1.74 -1.97
CA GLN A 228 19.65 2.44 -1.99
C GLN A 228 19.86 3.20 -0.68
N THR A 229 18.95 4.10 -0.29
CA THR A 229 19.12 4.95 0.89
C THR A 229 19.14 4.21 2.23
N PHE A 230 18.35 3.14 2.39
CA PHE A 230 18.17 2.50 3.71
C PHE A 230 19.03 1.24 3.90
N TYR A 231 19.34 0.51 2.84
CA TYR A 231 20.04 -0.79 2.93
C TYR A 231 21.48 -0.76 2.42
N LEU A 232 21.82 0.15 1.49
CA LEU A 232 23.15 0.21 0.87
C LEU A 232 23.92 1.46 1.30
N ASP A 233 23.26 2.63 1.29
CA ASP A 233 23.85 3.87 1.75
C ASP A 233 24.19 3.74 3.23
N THR A 234 25.37 4.24 3.52
CA THR A 234 26.05 3.98 4.77
C THR A 234 26.17 5.29 5.52
N ASN A 235 25.82 5.29 6.81
CA ASN A 235 25.96 6.48 7.64
C ASN A 235 27.44 6.81 7.91
N GLU A 236 27.71 7.90 8.62
CA GLU A 236 29.06 8.34 9.03
C GLU A 236 29.87 7.21 9.70
N ASP A 237 29.20 6.27 10.38
CA ASP A 237 29.80 5.13 11.09
C ASP A 237 30.08 3.89 10.21
N GLY A 238 29.85 3.92 8.90
CA GLY A 238 30.11 2.75 8.06
C GLY A 238 29.01 1.66 8.13
N VAL A 239 27.87 1.93 8.78
CA VAL A 239 26.75 0.97 8.88
C VAL A 239 25.49 1.49 8.15
N PRO A 240 24.82 0.65 7.34
CA PRO A 240 23.52 1.01 6.75
C PRO A 240 22.45 1.28 7.80
N MET A 241 21.45 2.12 7.46
CA MET A 241 20.35 2.42 8.39
C MET A 241 19.59 1.16 8.82
N ILE A 242 19.46 0.16 7.96
CA ILE A 242 18.81 -1.11 8.28
C ILE A 242 19.84 -2.24 8.39
N TYR A 243 19.90 -2.84 9.57
CA TYR A 243 20.79 -3.95 9.91
C TYR A 243 20.04 -5.02 10.70
N GLU A 244 20.62 -6.22 10.77
CA GLU A 244 20.03 -7.38 11.44
C GLU A 244 19.84 -7.15 12.95
N GLY A 245 18.70 -7.55 13.49
CA GLY A 245 18.30 -7.33 14.88
C GLY A 245 17.60 -5.99 15.15
N ARG A 246 17.64 -5.02 14.22
CA ARG A 246 16.98 -3.71 14.38
C ARG A 246 15.46 -3.84 14.36
N VAL A 247 14.79 -3.09 15.23
CA VAL A 247 13.32 -2.92 15.19
C VAL A 247 12.98 -1.72 14.32
N VAL A 248 12.07 -1.91 13.38
CA VAL A 248 11.66 -0.91 12.39
C VAL A 248 10.14 -0.88 12.26
N GLN A 249 9.60 0.27 11.88
CA GLN A 249 8.19 0.39 11.53
C GLN A 249 7.98 -0.08 10.09
N ALA A 250 7.04 -0.99 9.89
CA ALA A 250 6.65 -1.53 8.60
C ALA A 250 5.19 -1.18 8.30
N ARG A 251 4.88 -0.98 7.03
CA ARG A 251 3.50 -0.75 6.58
C ARG A 251 2.88 -2.06 6.10
N VAL A 252 1.69 -2.38 6.57
CA VAL A 252 0.92 -3.54 6.10
C VAL A 252 0.36 -3.22 4.72
N ILE A 253 0.83 -3.96 3.71
CA ILE A 253 0.38 -3.81 2.32
C ILE A 253 -0.62 -4.88 1.90
N GLY A 254 -0.73 -5.98 2.64
CA GLY A 254 -1.73 -7.01 2.36
C GLY A 254 -1.91 -7.97 3.52
N VAL A 255 -3.15 -8.40 3.73
CA VAL A 255 -3.50 -9.34 4.81
C VAL A 255 -4.23 -10.54 4.24
N ALA A 256 -3.74 -11.74 4.56
CA ALA A 256 -4.40 -13.01 4.28
C ALA A 256 -4.54 -13.82 5.57
N GLU A 257 -5.27 -14.95 5.53
CA GLU A 257 -5.64 -15.73 6.73
C GLU A 257 -4.43 -16.06 7.63
N LYS A 258 -3.29 -16.46 7.05
CA LYS A 258 -2.09 -16.89 7.81
C LYS A 258 -0.80 -16.17 7.42
N VAL A 259 -0.96 -15.10 6.66
CA VAL A 259 0.16 -14.40 6.03
C VAL A 259 -0.11 -12.90 6.09
N LEU A 260 0.87 -12.15 6.57
CA LEU A 260 0.88 -10.69 6.55
C LEU A 260 1.99 -10.24 5.62
N ARG A 261 1.65 -9.44 4.61
CA ARG A 261 2.62 -8.85 3.70
C ARG A 261 2.85 -7.41 4.14
N VAL A 262 4.12 -7.10 4.39
CA VAL A 262 4.53 -5.79 4.90
C VAL A 262 5.61 -5.19 4.01
N GLU A 263 5.64 -3.86 3.92
CA GLU A 263 6.72 -3.09 3.32
C GLU A 263 7.63 -2.53 4.41
N VAL A 264 8.92 -2.83 4.30
CA VAL A 264 9.99 -2.33 5.17
C VAL A 264 10.96 -1.53 4.31
N PHE A 265 10.75 -0.21 4.27
CA PHE A 265 11.64 0.75 3.58
C PHE A 265 12.05 0.33 2.16
N GLY A 266 11.08 -0.03 1.31
CA GLY A 266 11.36 -0.43 -0.08
C GLY A 266 11.56 -1.92 -0.32
N VAL A 267 11.56 -2.74 0.74
CA VAL A 267 11.60 -4.20 0.63
C VAL A 267 10.28 -4.77 1.13
N GLU A 268 9.63 -5.60 0.30
CA GLU A 268 8.42 -6.32 0.71
C GLU A 268 8.81 -7.63 1.38
N CYS A 269 8.23 -7.88 2.55
CA CYS A 269 8.44 -9.08 3.34
C CYS A 269 7.10 -9.77 3.62
N THR A 270 7.14 -11.09 3.64
CA THR A 270 5.99 -11.92 3.98
C THR A 270 6.22 -12.54 5.35
N ILE A 271 5.40 -12.16 6.34
CA ILE A 271 5.47 -12.68 7.71
C ILE A 271 4.37 -13.72 7.90
N PHE A 272 4.77 -14.92 8.33
CA PHE A 272 3.84 -16.02 8.58
C PHE A 272 3.20 -15.91 9.97
N ALA A 273 2.02 -16.51 10.14
CA ALA A 273 1.29 -16.50 11.41
C ALA A 273 2.14 -16.90 12.64
N ARG A 274 3.06 -17.85 12.49
CA ARG A 274 3.98 -18.30 13.56
C ARG A 274 4.96 -17.21 14.06
N ASP A 275 5.24 -16.24 13.20
CA ASP A 275 6.20 -15.15 13.40
C ASP A 275 5.48 -13.83 13.73
N LEU A 276 4.15 -13.80 13.62
CA LEU A 276 3.30 -12.67 14.03
C LEU A 276 3.08 -12.63 15.54
N SER A 277 2.75 -13.77 16.14
CA SER A 277 2.52 -13.90 17.58
C SER A 277 2.80 -15.32 18.02
N ALA A 278 3.20 -15.50 19.28
CA ALA A 278 3.20 -16.85 19.85
C ALA A 278 1.80 -17.31 20.27
N ALA A 279 0.83 -16.41 20.42
CA ALA A 279 -0.57 -16.80 20.56
C ALA A 279 -1.10 -17.30 19.22
N TRP A 280 -1.66 -18.51 19.18
CA TRP A 280 -2.30 -18.99 17.97
C TRP A 280 -3.59 -18.24 17.70
N PHE A 281 -3.70 -17.71 16.49
CA PHE A 281 -4.93 -17.13 15.95
C PHE A 281 -5.29 -17.84 14.65
N GLY A 282 -6.59 -17.87 14.34
CA GLY A 282 -7.09 -18.53 13.13
C GLY A 282 -6.93 -17.67 11.87
N ASP A 283 -7.16 -16.36 11.99
CA ASP A 283 -7.20 -15.43 10.86
C ASP A 283 -6.47 -14.12 11.23
N ALA A 284 -5.42 -13.76 10.48
CA ALA A 284 -4.67 -12.53 10.71
C ALA A 284 -5.52 -11.27 10.48
N ARG A 285 -6.56 -11.36 9.65
CA ARG A 285 -7.47 -10.24 9.33
C ARG A 285 -8.30 -9.76 10.51
N GLU A 286 -8.36 -10.53 11.59
CA GLU A 286 -9.01 -10.12 12.84
C GLU A 286 -8.14 -9.15 13.67
N TYR A 287 -6.84 -9.06 13.37
CA TYR A 287 -5.86 -8.31 14.15
C TYR A 287 -5.14 -7.22 13.36
N TYR A 288 -5.05 -7.39 12.03
CA TYR A 288 -4.34 -6.48 11.15
C TYR A 288 -5.20 -6.12 9.96
N SER A 289 -5.12 -4.85 9.57
CA SER A 289 -5.75 -4.27 8.39
C SER A 289 -4.69 -3.74 7.43
N VAL A 290 -5.05 -3.63 6.15
CA VAL A 290 -4.22 -2.97 5.15
C VAL A 290 -4.08 -1.49 5.52
N GLY A 291 -2.86 -0.96 5.45
CA GLY A 291 -2.53 0.41 5.90
C GLY A 291 -2.01 0.50 7.33
N ASP A 292 -2.16 -0.55 8.15
CA ASP A 292 -1.64 -0.55 9.51
C ASP A 292 -0.12 -0.37 9.54
N ARG A 293 0.38 0.28 10.60
CA ARG A 293 1.81 0.43 10.87
C ARG A 293 2.22 -0.46 12.04
N VAL A 294 3.06 -1.45 11.76
CA VAL A 294 3.47 -2.47 12.73
C VAL A 294 4.96 -2.38 13.02
N LEU A 295 5.38 -2.70 14.24
CA LEU A 295 6.80 -2.81 14.59
C LEU A 295 7.28 -4.23 14.29
N VAL A 296 8.28 -4.35 13.43
CA VAL A 296 8.91 -5.62 13.05
C VAL A 296 10.38 -5.58 13.45
N ARG A 297 10.92 -6.72 13.88
CA ARG A 297 12.36 -6.91 14.01
C ARG A 297 12.89 -7.56 12.75
N VAL A 298 13.94 -6.98 12.18
CA VAL A 298 14.66 -7.60 11.07
C VAL A 298 15.53 -8.71 11.63
N LEU A 299 15.38 -9.93 11.14
CA LEU A 299 16.16 -11.10 11.58
C LEU A 299 17.38 -11.29 10.70
N THR A 300 17.14 -11.41 9.39
CA THR A 300 18.20 -11.59 8.40
C THR A 300 17.98 -10.68 7.20
N ILE A 301 19.07 -10.24 6.58
CA ILE A 301 19.04 -9.42 5.37
C ILE A 301 19.92 -10.09 4.32
N ASP A 302 19.34 -10.47 3.19
CA ASP A 302 20.09 -10.88 2.02
C ASP A 302 20.28 -9.68 1.09
N ARG A 303 21.56 -9.30 0.89
CA ARG A 303 21.98 -8.12 0.13
C ARG A 303 22.65 -8.50 -1.20
N GLY A 304 22.20 -9.57 -1.86
CA GLY A 304 22.81 -10.02 -3.11
C GLY A 304 22.91 -8.95 -4.21
N ASP A 305 21.79 -8.33 -4.57
CA ASP A 305 21.71 -7.28 -5.60
C ASP A 305 20.66 -6.24 -5.16
N ILE A 306 20.82 -4.97 -5.54
CA ILE A 306 19.85 -3.89 -5.24
C ILE A 306 18.43 -4.26 -5.73
N ASN A 307 18.34 -4.96 -6.86
CA ASN A 307 17.05 -5.43 -7.40
C ASN A 307 16.47 -6.60 -6.59
N HIS A 308 17.31 -7.34 -5.87
CA HIS A 308 16.99 -8.62 -5.23
C HIS A 308 17.27 -8.64 -3.71
N ILE A 309 17.20 -7.48 -3.04
CA ILE A 309 17.26 -7.44 -1.57
C ILE A 309 16.03 -8.14 -1.00
N SER A 310 16.26 -9.07 -0.08
CA SER A 310 15.20 -9.74 0.67
C SER A 310 15.49 -9.71 2.17
N ILE A 311 14.42 -9.66 2.97
CA ILE A 311 14.52 -9.65 4.43
C ILE A 311 13.63 -10.71 5.04
N THR A 312 14.08 -11.28 6.16
CA THR A 312 13.23 -12.03 7.07
C THR A 312 12.97 -11.18 8.29
N ALA A 313 11.71 -11.03 8.68
CA ALA A 313 11.32 -10.22 9.83
C ALA A 313 10.22 -10.89 10.66
N ASP A 314 10.16 -10.56 11.95
CA ASP A 314 9.12 -11.05 12.87
C ASP A 314 8.52 -9.93 13.73
N ILE A 315 7.26 -10.10 14.13
CA ILE A 315 6.57 -9.22 15.10
C ILE A 315 6.61 -9.84 16.50
N ARG A 316 6.70 -11.17 16.56
CA ARG A 316 6.71 -11.95 17.79
C ARG A 316 7.84 -11.56 18.74
N SER A 317 9.05 -11.34 18.26
CA SER A 317 10.18 -10.94 19.12
C SER A 317 9.99 -9.58 19.80
N VAL A 318 9.22 -8.68 19.18
CA VAL A 318 8.91 -7.34 19.71
C VAL A 318 7.84 -7.42 20.81
N SER A 319 6.90 -8.36 20.69
CA SER A 319 5.78 -8.54 21.63
C SER A 319 6.05 -9.55 22.76
N SER A 320 7.31 -9.91 22.99
CA SER A 320 7.79 -11.12 23.70
C SER A 320 7.44 -11.28 25.19
N ALA A 321 6.59 -10.46 25.79
CA ALA A 321 6.31 -10.53 27.23
C ALA A 321 5.36 -11.66 27.70
N ALA A 322 4.63 -12.35 26.83
CA ALA A 322 3.37 -13.00 27.26
C ALA A 322 3.28 -14.54 27.23
N ASN A 323 4.25 -15.30 26.70
CA ASN A 323 3.95 -16.71 26.31
C ASN A 323 4.51 -17.83 27.21
N GLN A 324 5.66 -17.67 27.86
CA GLN A 324 6.17 -18.73 28.76
C GLN A 324 5.34 -18.86 30.05
N SER A 325 4.70 -17.78 30.51
CA SER A 325 3.95 -17.75 31.78
C SER A 325 2.52 -18.28 31.73
N ASN A 326 2.02 -18.75 30.57
CA ASN A 326 0.63 -19.18 30.47
C ASN A 326 0.44 -20.67 30.71
N LEU A 327 1.47 -21.50 30.56
CA LEU A 327 1.37 -22.94 30.80
C LEU A 327 1.00 -23.27 32.25
N ASP A 328 1.48 -22.48 33.21
CA ASP A 328 1.18 -22.63 34.64
C ASP A 328 -0.32 -22.51 34.97
N LYS A 329 -1.12 -21.94 34.06
CA LYS A 329 -2.57 -21.81 34.19
C LYS A 329 -3.34 -23.07 33.78
N CYS A 330 -2.66 -24.04 33.18
CA CYS A 330 -3.24 -25.33 32.78
C CYS A 330 -2.87 -26.42 33.81
N VAL A 331 -3.87 -27.14 34.29
CA VAL A 331 -3.70 -28.31 35.16
C VAL A 331 -3.95 -29.58 34.34
N LEU A 332 -3.15 -30.62 34.57
CA LEU A 332 -3.37 -31.95 33.98
C LEU A 332 -4.77 -32.47 34.32
N GLN A 333 -5.43 -33.07 33.32
CA GLN A 333 -6.84 -33.52 33.38
C GLN A 333 -7.88 -32.41 33.59
N GLY A 334 -7.44 -31.14 33.65
CA GLY A 334 -8.32 -29.98 33.66
C GLY A 334 -9.11 -29.85 32.35
N LYS A 335 -10.33 -29.33 32.46
CA LYS A 335 -11.20 -29.03 31.32
C LYS A 335 -11.27 -27.52 31.09
N TYR A 336 -10.96 -27.09 29.88
CA TYR A 336 -10.91 -25.69 29.49
C TYR A 336 -11.75 -25.45 28.23
N ALA A 337 -12.35 -24.26 28.15
CA ALA A 337 -12.94 -23.79 26.91
C ALA A 337 -11.86 -23.15 26.03
N GLY A 338 -11.96 -23.33 24.72
CA GLY A 338 -11.08 -22.69 23.75
C GLY A 338 -11.70 -22.61 22.37
N ARG A 339 -11.10 -21.79 21.51
CA ARG A 339 -11.51 -21.60 20.12
C ARG A 339 -10.61 -22.37 19.18
N VAL A 340 -11.19 -23.09 18.23
CA VAL A 340 -10.45 -23.79 17.17
C VAL A 340 -9.86 -22.76 16.21
N THR A 341 -8.53 -22.71 16.13
CA THR A 341 -7.81 -21.82 15.22
C THR A 341 -7.65 -22.44 13.84
N ASP A 342 -7.36 -23.75 13.77
CA ASP A 342 -7.12 -24.44 12.50
C ASP A 342 -7.35 -25.96 12.64
N VAL A 343 -7.61 -26.64 11.52
CA VAL A 343 -7.73 -28.10 11.47
C VAL A 343 -6.88 -28.60 10.30
N ARG A 344 -5.88 -29.46 10.58
CA ARG A 344 -5.00 -30.03 9.54
C ARG A 344 -4.77 -31.52 9.78
N HIS A 345 -4.99 -32.33 8.75
CA HIS A 345 -4.71 -33.78 8.78
C HIS A 345 -5.32 -34.50 10.01
N GLY A 346 -6.52 -34.11 10.42
CA GLY A 346 -7.20 -34.66 11.60
C GLY A 346 -6.71 -34.12 12.95
N VAL A 347 -5.70 -33.24 12.96
CA VAL A 347 -5.22 -32.53 14.14
C VAL A 347 -5.92 -31.18 14.25
N VAL A 348 -6.47 -30.90 15.43
CA VAL A 348 -7.20 -29.65 15.72
C VAL A 348 -6.32 -28.75 16.58
N PHE A 349 -6.08 -27.54 16.10
CA PHE A 349 -5.33 -26.49 16.79
C PHE A 349 -6.32 -25.58 17.50
N ILE A 350 -6.11 -25.37 18.81
CA ILE A 350 -7.06 -24.68 19.68
C ILE A 350 -6.30 -23.60 20.46
N ARG A 351 -6.89 -22.42 20.57
CA ARG A 351 -6.48 -21.39 21.51
C ARG A 351 -7.39 -21.47 22.73
N LEU A 352 -6.85 -21.88 23.88
CA LEU A 352 -7.61 -21.94 25.12
C LEU A 352 -7.85 -20.52 25.66
N ASN A 353 -8.99 -20.32 26.33
CA ASN A 353 -9.36 -19.01 26.89
C ASN A 353 -8.40 -18.54 28.00
N ASN A 354 -7.67 -19.48 28.63
CA ASN A 354 -6.62 -19.17 29.60
C ASN A 354 -5.31 -18.67 28.95
N GLY A 355 -5.25 -18.57 27.62
CA GLY A 355 -4.11 -18.07 26.88
C GLY A 355 -3.06 -19.13 26.52
N VAL A 356 -3.37 -20.42 26.67
CA VAL A 356 -2.50 -21.53 26.28
C VAL A 356 -2.85 -22.03 24.88
N ASN A 357 -1.83 -22.36 24.08
CA ASN A 357 -2.01 -23.03 22.80
C ASN A 357 -2.20 -24.53 23.04
N ALA A 358 -3.16 -25.15 22.37
CA ALA A 358 -3.50 -26.54 22.60
C ALA A 358 -3.71 -27.31 21.29
N VAL A 359 -3.38 -28.61 21.33
CA VAL A 359 -3.52 -29.53 20.20
C VAL A 359 -4.38 -30.71 20.62
N ALA A 360 -5.40 -31.01 19.81
CA ALA A 360 -6.22 -32.20 19.97
C ALA A 360 -6.03 -33.16 18.78
N HIS A 361 -5.78 -34.43 19.09
CA HIS A 361 -5.76 -35.51 18.10
C HIS A 361 -7.10 -36.23 17.97
N THR A 362 -7.99 -36.08 18.95
CA THR A 362 -9.26 -36.81 19.02
C THR A 362 -10.37 -35.90 19.53
N CYS A 363 -11.54 -36.04 18.91
CA CYS A 363 -12.79 -35.44 19.35
C CYS A 363 -13.76 -36.55 19.76
N TYR A 364 -14.30 -36.48 20.97
CA TYR A 364 -15.33 -37.41 21.46
C TYR A 364 -16.76 -36.99 21.09
N ASP A 365 -16.95 -35.76 20.58
CA ASP A 365 -18.27 -35.32 20.11
C ASP A 365 -18.62 -36.04 18.80
N ARG A 366 -19.92 -36.19 18.53
CA ARG A 366 -20.43 -36.77 17.27
C ARG A 366 -20.20 -35.83 16.08
N ARG A 367 -20.06 -34.53 16.35
CA ARG A 367 -19.78 -33.49 15.37
C ARG A 367 -18.28 -33.32 15.15
N MET A 368 -17.88 -33.05 13.91
CA MET A 368 -16.50 -32.67 13.62
C MET A 368 -16.29 -31.18 13.92
N PRO A 369 -15.23 -30.81 14.66
CA PRO A 369 -14.92 -29.42 14.94
C PRO A 369 -14.45 -28.70 13.67
N GLY A 370 -15.06 -27.55 13.38
CA GLY A 370 -14.70 -26.63 12.30
C GLY A 370 -13.78 -25.52 12.77
N LYS A 371 -13.27 -24.72 11.80
CA LYS A 371 -12.52 -23.49 12.12
C LYS A 371 -13.44 -22.51 12.85
N LYS A 372 -12.91 -21.80 13.85
CA LYS A 372 -13.63 -20.83 14.68
C LYS A 372 -14.69 -21.41 15.63
N ASP A 373 -14.82 -22.73 15.75
CA ASP A 373 -15.70 -23.36 16.74
C ASP A 373 -15.19 -23.15 18.17
N ASP A 374 -16.10 -23.00 19.12
CA ASP A 374 -15.77 -23.00 20.54
C ASP A 374 -15.94 -24.42 21.11
N VAL A 375 -14.89 -24.97 21.70
CA VAL A 375 -14.79 -26.37 22.14
C VAL A 375 -14.39 -26.49 23.61
N SER A 376 -14.80 -27.59 24.22
CA SER A 376 -14.35 -28.03 25.54
C SER A 376 -13.20 -29.02 25.37
N PHE A 377 -12.04 -28.67 25.89
CA PHE A 377 -10.79 -29.41 25.77
C PHE A 377 -10.34 -29.94 27.13
N ALA A 378 -10.00 -31.23 27.20
CA ALA A 378 -9.40 -31.83 28.38
C ALA A 378 -7.90 -32.07 28.15
N VAL A 379 -7.08 -31.54 29.05
CA VAL A 379 -5.61 -31.64 28.98
C VAL A 379 -5.17 -33.05 29.39
N THR A 380 -4.45 -33.75 28.53
CA THR A 380 -3.87 -35.06 28.87
C THR A 380 -2.38 -34.98 29.16
N ARG A 381 -1.66 -34.09 28.45
CA ARG A 381 -0.22 -33.89 28.57
C ARG A 381 0.14 -32.42 28.36
N LEU A 382 1.11 -31.92 29.12
CA LEU A 382 1.70 -30.59 28.90
C LEU A 382 3.08 -30.77 28.27
N ASP A 383 3.37 -29.98 27.23
CA ASP A 383 4.64 -29.98 26.52
C ASP A 383 5.36 -28.66 26.80
N GLU A 384 6.26 -28.68 27.78
CA GLU A 384 6.98 -27.49 28.26
C GLU A 384 7.97 -26.96 27.22
N GLU A 385 8.60 -27.83 26.43
CA GLU A 385 9.55 -27.43 25.39
C GLU A 385 8.87 -26.58 24.31
N ARG A 386 7.63 -26.93 23.95
CA ARG A 386 6.89 -26.24 22.89
C ARG A 386 5.94 -25.16 23.41
N GLY A 387 5.64 -25.13 24.70
CA GLY A 387 4.64 -24.22 25.25
C GLY A 387 3.20 -24.61 24.90
N ILE A 388 2.91 -25.91 24.69
CA ILE A 388 1.63 -26.40 24.13
C ILE A 388 0.99 -27.43 25.06
N ALA A 389 -0.34 -27.34 25.24
CA ALA A 389 -1.12 -28.39 25.89
C ALA A 389 -1.63 -29.43 24.87
N VAL A 390 -1.42 -30.71 25.13
CA VAL A 390 -1.93 -31.81 24.32
C VAL A 390 -3.10 -32.48 25.03
N GLY A 391 -4.13 -32.84 24.28
CA GLY A 391 -5.37 -33.32 24.87
C GLY A 391 -6.42 -33.80 23.88
N ILE A 392 -7.65 -33.84 24.38
CA ILE A 392 -8.82 -34.36 23.68
C ILE A 392 -9.96 -33.34 23.73
N ILE A 393 -10.74 -33.24 22.66
CA ILE A 393 -11.96 -32.44 22.66
C ILE A 393 -13.09 -33.29 23.24
N THR A 394 -13.69 -32.86 24.34
CA THR A 394 -14.79 -33.60 24.98
C THR A 394 -16.16 -33.27 24.39
N ARG A 395 -16.37 -32.02 23.98
CA ARG A 395 -17.62 -31.55 23.34
C ARG A 395 -17.39 -30.23 22.58
N ILE A 396 -18.18 -29.96 21.54
CA ILE A 396 -18.28 -28.66 20.87
C ILE A 396 -19.34 -27.82 21.60
N ILE A 397 -18.93 -26.68 22.15
CA ILE A 397 -19.80 -25.77 22.92
C ILE A 397 -20.65 -24.94 21.97
N LYS A 398 -20.01 -24.30 20.99
CA LYS A 398 -20.67 -23.49 19.96
C LYS A 398 -20.05 -23.82 18.61
N GLN A 399 -20.90 -24.12 17.65
CA GLN A 399 -20.49 -24.36 16.28
C GLN A 399 -20.69 -23.06 15.48
N ASN A 400 -19.63 -22.54 14.89
CA ASN A 400 -19.67 -21.43 13.97
C ASN A 400 -19.52 -22.03 12.56
N LEU A 401 -20.66 -22.20 11.89
CA LEU A 401 -20.77 -22.75 10.53
C LEU A 401 -20.37 -21.72 9.47
#